data_AF-A0AAD7RA72-F1
#
_entry.id   AF-A0AAD7RA72-F1
#
_cell.length_a   1.000
_cell.length_b   1.000
_cell.length_c   1.000
_cell.angle_alpha   90.00
_cell.angle_beta   90.00
_cell.angle_gamma   90.00
#
_symmetry.space_group_name_H-M   'P 1'
#
loop_
_entity.id
_entity.type
_entity.pdbx_description
1 polymer ?
#
loop_
_entity_poly.entity_id
_entity_poly.type
_entity_poly.pdbx_seq_one_letter_code
_entity_poly.pdbx_strand_id
1 'polypeptide(L)'
;MRRYAADISSLAEEFQQRFRDFAAIEKEITLFPSPFSVDPDDAPDHLQLELIELQCGAECRSRHQQLPLVNFYRQLDEGRFQEIRTFAKKMLSLFGSTYLCEKTFSVMNINKNRLRTRLSDSHLRDILRIKTTVFEPDLAYLLQSRSQYHPSH
;
A
#
# COMPACT_ATOMS: atom_id res chain seq x y z
N MET A 1 20.98 18.25 25.11
CA MET A 1 19.70 17.73 24.57
C MET A 1 18.56 18.77 24.47
N ARG A 2 18.72 20.06 24.82
CA ARG A 2 17.62 21.06 24.75
C ARG A 2 17.44 21.75 23.40
N ARG A 3 18.41 21.69 22.49
CA ARG A 3 18.45 22.51 21.26
C ARG A 3 17.31 22.21 20.28
N TYR A 4 16.82 20.96 20.24
CA TYR A 4 15.78 20.51 19.31
C TYR A 4 14.48 20.15 20.00
N ALA A 5 14.36 20.41 21.31
CA ALA A 5 13.19 19.96 22.08
C ALA A 5 11.89 20.58 21.55
N ALA A 6 11.91 21.89 21.24
CA ALA A 6 10.78 22.58 20.67
C ALA A 6 10.42 22.07 19.27
N ASP A 7 11.42 21.84 18.41
CA ASP A 7 11.22 21.33 17.06
C ASP A 7 10.63 19.90 17.07
N ILE A 8 11.11 19.05 18.00
CA ILE A 8 10.59 17.68 18.18
C ILE A 8 9.14 17.72 18.68
N SER A 9 8.82 18.58 19.64
CA SER A 9 7.45 18.75 20.14
C SER A 9 6.50 19.23 19.04
N SER A 10 6.91 20.24 18.26
CA SER A 10 6.12 20.74 17.14
C SER A 10 5.92 19.66 16.07
N LEU A 11 6.96 18.88 15.74
CA LEU A 11 6.85 17.76 14.81
C LEU A 11 5.88 16.68 15.32
N ALA A 12 5.88 16.40 16.62
CA ALA A 12 4.98 15.42 17.23
C ALA A 12 3.51 15.88 17.15
N GLU A 13 3.24 17.17 17.43
CA GLU A 13 1.90 17.75 17.30
C GLU A 13 1.39 17.71 15.86
N GLU A 14 2.22 18.10 14.89
CA GLU A 14 1.89 18.02 13.46
C GLU A 14 1.60 16.57 13.03
N PHE A 15 2.38 15.61 13.54
CA PHE A 15 2.14 14.19 13.26
C PHE A 15 0.78 13.74 13.82
N GLN A 16 0.51 14.05 15.09
CA GLN A 16 -0.78 13.72 15.71
C GLN A 16 -1.96 14.37 14.98
N GLN A 17 -1.82 15.62 14.54
CA GLN A 17 -2.85 16.33 13.80
C GLN A 17 -3.06 15.70 12.42
N ARG A 18 -1.98 15.39 11.70
CA ARG A 18 -2.03 14.82 10.35
C ARG A 18 -2.59 13.41 10.31
N PHE A 19 -2.33 12.61 11.34
CA PHE A 19 -2.80 11.22 11.44
C PHE A 19 -3.99 11.05 12.39
N ARG A 20 -4.67 12.14 12.77
CA ARG A 20 -5.82 12.09 13.69
C ARG A 20 -6.90 11.13 13.20
N ASP A 21 -7.12 11.08 11.89
CA ASP A 21 -8.13 10.23 11.27
C ASP A 21 -7.81 8.72 11.42
N PHE A 22 -6.55 8.35 11.66
CA PHE A 22 -6.17 6.96 11.89
C PHE A 22 -6.69 6.43 13.23
N ALA A 23 -6.95 7.31 14.21
CA ALA A 23 -7.57 6.91 15.47
C ALA A 23 -8.97 6.33 15.24
N ALA A 24 -9.69 6.79 14.21
CA ALA A 24 -11.02 6.29 13.88
C ALA A 24 -10.99 4.88 13.28
N ILE A 25 -9.85 4.44 12.75
CA ILE A 25 -9.68 3.13 12.10
C ILE A 25 -8.64 2.23 12.79
N GLU A 26 -8.24 2.58 14.03
CA GLU A 26 -7.18 1.90 14.76
C GLU A 26 -7.52 0.43 15.03
N LYS A 27 -8.79 0.16 15.35
CA LYS A 27 -9.30 -1.19 15.56
C LYS A 27 -9.22 -2.02 14.28
N GLU A 28 -9.60 -1.45 13.14
CA GLU A 28 -9.46 -2.07 11.82
C GLU A 28 -8.00 -2.34 11.45
N ILE A 29 -7.10 -1.39 11.71
CA ILE A 29 -5.66 -1.53 11.48
C ILE A 29 -5.08 -2.68 12.31
N THR A 30 -5.60 -2.90 13.52
CA THR A 30 -5.16 -3.99 14.41
C THR A 30 -5.78 -5.33 14.02
N LEU A 31 -7.05 -5.33 13.61
CA LEU A 31 -7.78 -6.53 13.17
C LEU A 31 -7.18 -7.15 11.91
N PHE A 32 -6.78 -6.32 10.95
CA PHE A 32 -6.30 -6.79 9.64
C PHE A 32 -5.04 -7.70 9.67
N PRO A 33 -3.96 -7.39 10.42
CA PRO A 33 -2.80 -8.26 10.48
C PRO A 33 -2.95 -9.38 11.52
N SER A 34 -3.94 -9.32 12.42
CA SER A 34 -4.05 -10.22 13.57
C SER A 34 -5.49 -10.61 13.91
N PRO A 35 -6.27 -11.12 12.94
CA PRO A 35 -7.68 -11.44 13.15
C PRO A 35 -7.91 -12.57 14.17
N PHE A 36 -6.87 -13.33 14.52
CA PHE A 36 -6.95 -14.45 15.47
C PHE A 36 -6.62 -14.09 16.93
N SER A 37 -6.26 -12.83 17.18
CA SER A 37 -5.86 -12.31 18.49
C SER A 37 -6.78 -11.19 18.99
N VAL A 38 -7.73 -10.76 18.15
CA VAL A 38 -8.69 -9.69 18.48
C VAL A 38 -9.94 -10.31 19.09
N ASP A 39 -10.47 -9.67 20.13
CA ASP A 39 -11.78 -10.02 20.69
C ASP A 39 -12.87 -9.69 19.66
N PRO A 40 -13.74 -10.63 19.28
CA PRO A 40 -14.85 -10.34 18.39
C PRO A 40 -15.75 -9.18 18.85
N ASP A 41 -15.90 -8.97 20.16
CA ASP A 41 -16.71 -7.86 20.71
C ASP A 41 -16.07 -6.49 20.43
N ASP A 42 -14.76 -6.44 20.17
CA ASP A 42 -14.05 -5.23 19.77
C ASP A 42 -14.11 -4.93 18.27
N ALA A 43 -14.54 -5.89 17.45
CA ALA A 43 -14.64 -5.72 16.01
C ALA A 43 -15.92 -4.98 15.59
N PRO A 44 -15.93 -4.31 14.42
CA PRO A 44 -17.15 -3.73 13.86
C PRO A 44 -18.29 -4.75 13.75
N ASP A 45 -19.51 -4.39 14.14
CA ASP A 45 -20.68 -5.28 14.24
C ASP A 45 -20.88 -6.18 13.01
N HIS A 46 -20.75 -5.61 11.81
CA HIS A 46 -20.93 -6.34 10.54
C HIS A 46 -19.87 -7.43 10.28
N LEU A 47 -18.74 -7.41 11.00
CA LEU A 47 -17.66 -8.40 10.87
C LEU A 47 -17.69 -9.47 11.95
N GLN A 48 -18.39 -9.25 13.06
CA GLN A 48 -18.25 -10.08 14.27
C GLN A 48 -18.57 -11.55 14.02
N LEU A 49 -19.66 -11.85 13.31
CA LEU A 49 -20.07 -13.23 13.02
C LEU A 49 -19.06 -13.97 12.15
N GLU A 50 -18.62 -13.35 11.05
CA GLU A 50 -17.59 -13.92 10.18
C GLU A 50 -16.26 -14.07 10.91
N LEU A 51 -15.93 -13.14 11.82
CA LEU A 51 -14.69 -13.17 12.60
C LEU A 51 -14.70 -14.33 13.59
N ILE A 52 -15.81 -14.57 14.29
CA ILE A 52 -15.98 -15.72 15.18
C ILE A 52 -15.81 -17.02 14.38
N GLU A 53 -16.48 -17.13 13.23
CA GLU A 53 -16.36 -18.31 12.37
C GLU A 53 -14.92 -18.52 11.89
N LEU A 54 -14.25 -17.44 11.49
CA LEU A 54 -12.85 -17.46 11.05
C LEU A 54 -11.93 -17.94 12.17
N GLN A 55 -12.11 -17.42 13.39
CA GLN A 55 -11.29 -17.76 14.56
C GLN A 55 -11.46 -19.21 15.03
N CYS A 56 -12.66 -19.78 14.86
CA CYS A 56 -12.96 -21.18 15.13
C CYS A 56 -12.27 -22.14 14.13
N GLY A 57 -11.90 -21.67 12.94
CA GLY A 57 -11.26 -22.49 11.90
C GLY A 57 -9.78 -22.74 12.15
N ALA A 58 -9.41 -23.94 12.60
CA ALA A 58 -8.01 -24.35 12.77
C ALA A 58 -7.20 -24.26 11.45
N GLU A 59 -7.81 -24.64 10.32
CA GLU A 59 -7.21 -24.50 9.00
C GLU A 59 -6.97 -23.03 8.63
N CYS A 60 -7.94 -22.16 8.91
CA CYS A 60 -7.82 -20.72 8.66
C CYS A 60 -6.66 -20.13 9.47
N ARG A 61 -6.53 -20.50 10.75
CA ARG A 61 -5.42 -20.10 11.61
C ARG A 61 -4.08 -20.57 11.07
N SER A 62 -3.97 -21.84 10.68
CA SER A 62 -2.74 -22.39 10.08
C SER A 62 -2.36 -21.64 8.81
N ARG A 63 -3.32 -21.39 7.91
CA ARG A 63 -3.08 -20.70 6.65
C ARG A 63 -2.66 -19.25 6.84
N HIS A 64 -3.25 -18.55 7.82
CA HIS A 64 -2.83 -17.19 8.19
C HIS A 64 -1.36 -17.13 8.64
N GLN A 65 -0.86 -18.15 9.35
CA GLN A 65 0.54 -18.21 9.78
C GLN A 65 1.52 -18.54 8.66
N GLN A 66 1.06 -19.25 7.62
CA GLN A 66 1.90 -19.74 6.53
C GLN A 66 1.91 -18.81 5.31
N LEU A 67 0.85 -18.03 5.10
CA LEU A 67 0.65 -17.23 3.90
C LEU A 67 0.83 -15.74 4.18
N PRO A 68 1.35 -14.97 3.21
CA PRO A 68 1.20 -13.52 3.22
C PRO A 68 -0.28 -13.12 3.33
N LEU A 69 -0.59 -12.05 4.07
CA LEU A 69 -1.97 -11.58 4.33
C LEU A 69 -2.82 -11.49 3.05
N VAL A 70 -2.25 -10.92 1.99
CA VAL A 70 -2.89 -10.83 0.67
C VAL A 70 -3.35 -12.19 0.14
N ASN A 71 -2.54 -13.23 0.31
CA ASN A 71 -2.85 -14.58 -0.16
C ASN A 71 -3.85 -15.28 0.77
N PHE A 72 -3.70 -15.09 2.08
CA PHE A 72 -4.65 -15.60 3.07
C PHE A 72 -6.06 -15.10 2.79
N TYR A 73 -6.28 -13.78 2.77
CA TYR A 73 -7.60 -13.19 2.58
C TYR A 73 -8.20 -13.51 1.20
N ARG A 74 -7.38 -13.60 0.15
CA ARG A 74 -7.86 -13.96 -1.19
C ARG A 74 -8.50 -15.33 -1.23
N GLN A 75 -7.91 -16.29 -0.53
CA GLN A 75 -8.30 -17.69 -0.54
C GLN A 75 -9.35 -18.04 0.55
N LEU A 76 -9.90 -17.06 1.25
CA LEU A 76 -11.10 -17.29 2.07
C LEU A 76 -12.30 -17.54 1.15
N ASP A 77 -13.21 -18.41 1.60
CA ASP A 77 -14.43 -18.71 0.88
C ASP A 77 -15.29 -17.44 0.67
N GLU A 78 -15.78 -17.25 -0.55
CA GLU A 78 -16.47 -16.00 -0.91
C GLU A 78 -17.85 -15.88 -0.27
N GLY A 79 -18.55 -17.00 -0.05
CA GLY A 79 -19.89 -17.02 0.51
C GLY A 79 -19.91 -16.96 2.03
N ARG A 80 -18.88 -17.51 2.69
CA ARG A 80 -18.77 -17.54 4.15
C ARG A 80 -18.10 -16.30 4.75
N PHE A 81 -17.17 -15.68 4.01
CA PHE A 81 -16.33 -14.59 4.53
C PHE A 81 -16.41 -13.33 3.65
N GLN A 82 -17.61 -12.99 3.19
CA GLN A 82 -17.81 -11.89 2.24
C GLN A 82 -17.38 -10.54 2.83
N GLU A 83 -17.77 -10.26 4.08
CA GLU A 83 -17.50 -9.00 4.75
C GLU A 83 -16.03 -8.87 5.13
N ILE A 84 -15.42 -9.93 5.67
CA ILE A 84 -13.98 -10.00 5.98
C ILE A 84 -13.14 -9.82 4.71
N ARG A 85 -13.53 -10.43 3.59
CA ARG A 85 -12.80 -10.26 2.31
C ARG A 85 -12.93 -8.83 1.80
N THR A 86 -14.10 -8.22 1.94
CA THR A 86 -14.34 -6.82 1.55
C THR A 86 -13.53 -5.86 2.42
N PHE A 87 -13.53 -6.09 3.73
CA PHE A 87 -12.70 -5.40 4.71
C PHE A 87 -11.21 -5.52 4.36
N ALA A 88 -10.71 -6.73 4.11
CA ALA A 88 -9.31 -6.95 3.76
C ALA A 88 -8.90 -6.21 2.47
N LYS A 89 -9.77 -6.16 1.46
CA LYS A 89 -9.53 -5.37 0.23
C LYS A 89 -9.39 -3.88 0.53
N LYS A 90 -10.25 -3.31 1.39
CA LYS A 90 -10.14 -1.91 1.82
C LYS A 90 -8.78 -1.66 2.50
N MET A 91 -8.42 -2.49 3.47
CA MET A 91 -7.15 -2.37 4.21
C MET A 91 -5.92 -2.49 3.30
N LEU A 92 -5.89 -3.50 2.43
CA LEU A 92 -4.82 -3.66 1.45
C LEU A 92 -4.67 -2.47 0.51
N SER A 93 -5.77 -1.81 0.16
CA SER A 93 -5.76 -0.63 -0.71
C SER A 93 -5.18 0.60 -0.01
N LEU A 94 -5.40 0.76 1.30
CA LEU A 94 -4.77 1.83 2.10
C LEU A 94 -3.25 1.70 2.14
N PHE A 95 -2.74 0.50 2.39
CA PHE A 95 -1.29 0.25 2.41
C PHE A 95 -0.67 0.30 1.01
N GLY A 96 -1.34 -0.26 0.01
CA GLY A 96 -0.86 -0.24 -1.37
C GLY A 96 -0.79 1.17 -1.95
N SER A 97 -1.79 2.01 -1.68
CA SER A 97 -1.80 3.42 -2.12
C SER A 97 -0.72 4.25 -1.43
N THR A 98 -0.44 4.00 -0.14
CA THR A 98 0.65 4.65 0.59
C THR A 98 2.01 4.32 -0.02
N TYR A 99 2.30 3.02 -0.23
CA TYR A 99 3.54 2.60 -0.90
C TYR A 99 3.67 3.20 -2.31
N LEU A 100 2.58 3.21 -3.08
CA LEU A 100 2.58 3.79 -4.43
C LEU A 100 2.84 5.30 -4.41
N CYS A 101 2.27 5.99 -3.43
CA CYS A 101 2.46 7.42 -3.20
C CYS A 101 3.93 7.72 -2.86
N GLU A 102 4.51 7.01 -1.89
CA GLU A 102 5.92 7.14 -1.51
C GLU A 102 6.87 6.86 -2.68
N LYS A 103 6.60 5.78 -3.44
CA LYS A 103 7.36 5.44 -4.65
C LYS A 103 7.26 6.55 -5.70
N THR A 104 6.08 7.10 -5.91
CA THR A 104 5.83 8.21 -6.85
C THR A 104 6.61 9.46 -6.43
N PHE A 105 6.57 9.84 -5.16
CA PHE A 105 7.35 10.98 -4.64
C PHE A 105 8.85 10.77 -4.76
N SER A 106 9.35 9.58 -4.41
CA SER A 106 10.77 9.23 -4.53
C SER A 106 11.24 9.34 -5.99
N VAL A 107 10.48 8.76 -6.93
CA VAL A 107 10.78 8.86 -8.37
C VAL A 107 10.76 10.31 -8.84
N MET A 108 9.76 11.11 -8.43
CA MET A 108 9.70 12.52 -8.76
C MET A 108 10.90 13.30 -8.22
N ASN A 109 11.29 13.07 -6.98
CA ASN A 109 12.42 13.76 -6.34
C ASN A 109 13.76 13.47 -7.06
N ILE A 110 13.95 12.23 -7.53
CA ILE A 110 15.15 11.84 -8.31
C ILE A 110 15.15 12.51 -9.69
N ASN A 111 13.99 12.63 -10.34
CA ASN A 111 13.89 13.12 -11.72
C ASN A 111 13.80 14.65 -11.80
N LYS A 112 13.09 15.31 -10.88
CA LYS A 112 13.05 16.77 -10.74
C LYS A 112 14.26 17.25 -9.94
N ASN A 113 15.44 17.19 -10.57
CA ASN A 113 16.66 17.77 -10.01
C ASN A 113 17.24 18.85 -10.94
N ARG A 114 18.10 19.72 -10.39
CA ARG A 114 18.69 20.87 -11.10
C ARG A 114 19.52 20.48 -12.34
N LEU A 115 19.96 19.23 -12.45
CA LEU A 115 20.76 18.72 -13.57
C LEU A 115 19.88 18.19 -14.72
N ARG A 116 18.56 18.06 -14.51
CA ARG A 116 17.60 17.50 -15.48
C ARG A 116 16.57 18.53 -15.95
N THR A 117 17.04 19.70 -16.38
CA THR A 117 16.20 20.85 -16.78
C THR A 117 15.39 20.64 -18.06
N ARG A 118 15.67 19.60 -18.84
CA ARG A 118 14.99 19.31 -20.12
C ARG A 118 13.77 18.38 -19.99
N LEU A 119 13.48 17.86 -18.79
CA LEU A 119 12.31 17.03 -18.57
C LEU A 119 11.05 17.89 -18.51
N SER A 120 10.15 17.70 -19.46
CA SER A 120 8.78 18.23 -19.40
C SER A 120 7.87 17.33 -18.54
N ASP A 121 6.68 17.84 -18.23
CA ASP A 121 5.67 17.10 -17.47
C ASP A 121 5.19 15.82 -18.16
N SER A 122 5.18 15.78 -19.50
CA SER A 122 4.87 14.55 -20.24
C SER A 122 5.90 13.46 -19.98
N HIS A 123 7.19 13.79 -19.99
CA HIS A 123 8.25 12.83 -19.66
C HIS A 123 8.13 12.31 -18.23
N LEU A 124 7.81 13.19 -17.27
CA LEU A 124 7.65 12.80 -15.87
C LEU A 124 6.47 11.85 -15.68
N ARG A 125 5.35 12.09 -16.38
CA ARG A 125 4.19 11.19 -16.39
C ARG A 125 4.57 9.79 -16.89
N ASP A 126 5.32 9.72 -17.99
CA ASP A 126 5.75 8.44 -18.56
C ASP A 126 6.74 7.70 -17.64
N ILE A 127 7.71 8.42 -17.06
CA ILE A 127 8.65 7.87 -16.08
C ILE A 127 7.90 7.31 -14.86
N LEU A 128 6.94 8.08 -14.34
CA LEU A 128 6.10 7.61 -13.23
C LEU A 128 5.36 6.34 -13.60
N ARG A 129 4.67 6.33 -14.75
CA ARG A 129 3.93 5.15 -15.22
C ARG A 129 4.82 3.91 -15.30
N ILE A 130 6.02 4.03 -15.86
CA ILE A 130 6.98 2.91 -15.96
C ILE A 130 7.46 2.47 -14.57
N LYS A 131 7.77 3.41 -13.68
CA LYS A 131 8.37 3.10 -12.37
C LYS A 131 7.35 2.62 -11.34
N THR A 132 6.08 2.98 -11.47
CA THR A 132 5.05 2.68 -10.47
C THR A 132 4.16 1.49 -10.83
N THR A 133 4.22 1.01 -12.06
CA THR A 133 3.43 -0.15 -12.52
C THR A 133 4.33 -1.35 -12.81
N VAL A 134 3.72 -2.53 -12.98
CA VAL A 134 4.40 -3.75 -13.47
C VAL A 134 4.42 -3.78 -15.01
N PHE A 135 4.38 -2.61 -15.64
CA PHE A 135 4.39 -2.51 -17.10
C PHE A 135 5.78 -2.89 -17.63
N GLU A 136 5.85 -4.00 -18.35
CA GLU A 136 7.04 -4.36 -19.12
C GLU A 136 6.93 -3.74 -20.51
N PRO A 137 7.83 -2.83 -20.89
CA PRO A 137 7.82 -2.27 -22.24
C PRO A 137 8.13 -3.37 -23.25
N ASP A 138 7.35 -3.42 -24.34
CA ASP A 138 7.64 -4.30 -25.47
C ASP A 138 8.89 -3.79 -26.20
N LEU A 139 10.04 -4.27 -25.74
CA LEU A 139 11.35 -3.88 -26.28
C LEU A 139 11.51 -4.32 -27.73
N ALA A 140 10.94 -5.46 -28.12
CA ALA A 140 11.04 -5.96 -29.49
C ALA A 140 10.33 -5.01 -30.46
N TYR A 141 9.12 -4.58 -30.13
CA TYR A 141 8.37 -3.59 -30.89
C TYR A 141 9.07 -2.22 -30.93
N LEU A 142 9.60 -1.76 -29.78
CA LEU A 142 10.31 -0.47 -29.70
C LEU A 142 11.61 -0.46 -30.54
N LEU A 143 12.33 -1.57 -30.57
CA LEU A 143 13.55 -1.72 -31.37
C LEU A 143 13.24 -1.80 -32.87
N GLN A 144 12.13 -2.43 -33.26
CA GLN A 144 11.69 -2.47 -34.66
C GLN A 144 11.15 -1.12 -35.16
N SER A 145 10.48 -0.36 -34.29
CA SER A 145 9.89 0.95 -34.64
C SER A 145 10.90 2.11 -34.66
N ARG A 146 12.08 1.97 -34.03
CA ARG A 146 13.17 2.94 -34.16
C ARG A 146 14.08 2.61 -35.35
N SER A 147 13.80 3.21 -36.49
CA SER A 147 14.64 3.15 -37.70
C SER A 147 15.75 4.22 -37.76
N GLN A 148 16.10 4.89 -36.66
CA GLN A 148 17.21 5.85 -36.64
C GLN A 148 18.24 5.48 -35.57
N TYR A 149 19.22 4.67 -36.00
CA TYR A 149 20.56 4.76 -35.44
C TYR A 149 21.08 6.16 -35.77
N HIS A 150 21.19 7.05 -34.79
CA HIS A 150 22.08 8.20 -34.93
C HIS A 150 23.51 7.66 -34.79
N PRO A 151 24.31 7.65 -35.85
CA PRO A 151 25.73 7.38 -35.71
C PRO A 151 26.30 8.53 -34.88
N SER A 152 26.95 8.21 -33.77
CA SER A 152 27.77 9.19 -33.06
C SER A 152 28.93 9.59 -33.98
N HIS A 153 29.10 10.90 -34.21
CA HIS A 153 30.29 11.47 -34.83
C HIS A 153 31.44 11.54 -33.83
#